data_AF-A0AAW6M961-F1
#
_entry.id   AF-A0AAW6M961-F1
#
_cell.length_a   1.000
_cell.length_b   1.000
_cell.length_c   1.000
_cell.angle_alpha   90.00
_cell.angle_beta   90.00
_cell.angle_gamma   90.00
#
_symmetry.space_group_name_H-M   'P 1'
#
loop_
_entity.id
_entity.type
_entity.pdbx_description
1 polymer ?
#
loop_
_entity_poly.entity_id
_entity_poly.type
_entity_poly.pdbx_seq_one_letter_code
_entity_poly.pdbx_strand_id
1 'polypeptide(L)'
;MQAETFNVKEYGARGNGKKMDSPAIQKAIDASHKAGGGTVLVPAGTYLSATIVLKDNVTLHLEKDALILGTTDYKAYDNLDPFTEGLGIDVGWALLVA
;
A
#
# COMPACT_ATOMS: atom_id res chain seq x y z
N MET A 1 -8.44 -20.45 -14.11
CA MET A 1 -7.72 -19.19 -14.42
C MET A 1 -6.82 -18.92 -13.23
N GLN A 2 -5.49 -18.97 -13.39
CA GLN A 2 -4.60 -18.61 -12.26
C GLN A 2 -4.76 -17.10 -12.03
N ALA A 3 -4.99 -16.70 -10.78
CA ALA A 3 -5.00 -15.28 -10.43
C ALA A 3 -3.60 -14.72 -10.67
N GLU A 4 -3.48 -13.69 -11.50
CA GLU A 4 -2.19 -13.08 -11.79
C GLU A 4 -1.64 -12.48 -10.49
N THR A 5 -0.39 -12.86 -10.15
CA THR A 5 0.25 -12.52 -8.89
C THR A 5 1.35 -11.49 -9.15
N PHE A 6 1.27 -10.36 -8.45
CA PHE A 6 2.15 -9.20 -8.60
C PHE A 6 3.01 -9.07 -7.35
N ASN A 7 4.26 -9.56 -7.40
CA ASN A 7 5.13 -9.52 -6.23
C ASN A 7 5.74 -8.12 -6.06
N VAL A 8 5.50 -7.47 -4.92
CA VAL A 8 5.97 -6.10 -4.65
C VAL A 8 7.50 -5.93 -4.76
N LYS A 9 8.27 -7.00 -4.57
CA LYS A 9 9.74 -6.97 -4.73
C LYS A 9 10.16 -6.74 -6.19
N GLU A 10 9.37 -7.23 -7.16
CA GLU A 10 9.60 -7.00 -8.59
C GLU A 10 9.35 -5.54 -8.98
N TYR A 11 8.52 -4.83 -8.21
CA TYR A 11 8.24 -3.40 -8.35
C TYR A 11 9.19 -2.51 -7.54
N GLY A 12 10.22 -3.10 -6.90
CA GLY A 12 11.30 -2.38 -6.23
C GLY A 12 11.11 -2.18 -4.72
N ALA A 13 10.18 -2.90 -4.10
CA ALA A 13 10.04 -2.94 -2.64
C ALA A 13 11.22 -3.71 -2.02
N ARG A 14 11.83 -3.17 -0.96
CA ARG A 14 12.97 -3.80 -0.30
C ARG A 14 12.59 -4.64 0.90
N GLY A 15 11.54 -4.28 1.64
CA GLY A 15 11.12 -5.04 2.81
C GLY A 15 12.15 -5.01 3.95
N ASN A 16 12.91 -3.92 4.06
CA ASN A 16 14.00 -3.75 5.04
C ASN A 16 13.70 -2.77 6.19
N GLY A 17 12.49 -2.20 6.22
CA GLY A 17 12.01 -1.26 7.24
C GLY A 17 12.66 0.13 7.20
N LYS A 18 13.49 0.42 6.19
CA LYS A 18 14.24 1.69 6.08
C LYS A 18 13.88 2.49 4.84
N LYS A 19 13.70 1.82 3.70
CA LYS A 19 13.31 2.48 2.46
C LYS A 19 11.79 2.62 2.41
N MET A 20 11.28 3.77 1.97
CA MET A 20 9.87 3.94 1.67
C MET A 20 9.47 2.99 0.52
N ASP A 21 8.72 1.95 0.86
CA ASP A 21 8.25 0.90 -0.04
C ASP A 21 6.84 1.16 -0.58
N SER A 22 6.09 2.14 -0.03
CA SER A 22 4.77 2.54 -0.54
C SER A 22 4.73 2.79 -2.05
N PRO A 23 5.72 3.45 -2.70
CA PRO A 23 5.65 3.67 -4.15
C PRO A 23 5.81 2.38 -4.96
N ALA A 24 6.52 1.39 -4.42
CA ALA A 24 6.68 0.09 -5.07
C ALA A 24 5.41 -0.77 -4.91
N ILE A 25 4.81 -0.74 -3.72
CA ILE A 25 3.54 -1.41 -3.45
C ILE A 25 2.42 -0.82 -4.32
N GLN A 26 2.35 0.51 -4.44
CA GLN A 26 1.36 1.17 -5.30
C GLN A 26 1.52 0.78 -6.78
N LYS A 27 2.76 0.68 -7.28
CA LYS A 27 3.02 0.21 -8.65
C LYS A 27 2.52 -1.22 -8.88
N ALA A 28 2.67 -2.10 -7.89
CA ALA A 28 2.16 -3.47 -7.98
C ALA A 28 0.62 -3.49 -8.02
N ILE A 29 -0.04 -2.68 -7.18
CA ILE A 29 -1.50 -2.51 -7.19
C ILE A 29 -1.99 -1.95 -8.53
N ASP A 30 -1.32 -0.92 -9.05
CA ASP A 30 -1.66 -0.30 -10.32
C ASP A 30 -1.50 -1.28 -11.49
N ALA A 31 -0.46 -2.10 -11.48
CA ALA A 31 -0.26 -3.15 -12.46
C ALA A 31 -1.35 -4.23 -12.37
N SER A 32 -1.68 -4.67 -11.15
CA SER A 32 -2.73 -5.65 -10.91
C SER A 32 -4.10 -5.18 -11.37
N HIS A 33 -4.46 -3.94 -11.06
CA HIS A 33 -5.72 -3.35 -11.51
C HIS A 33 -5.76 -3.21 -13.04
N LYS A 34 -4.67 -2.76 -13.67
CA LYS A 34 -4.58 -2.64 -15.13
C LYS A 34 -4.69 -3.98 -15.86
N ALA A 35 -4.26 -5.07 -15.23
CA ALA A 35 -4.41 -6.43 -15.75
C ALA A 35 -5.84 -7.00 -15.60
N GLY A 36 -6.78 -6.23 -15.05
CA GLY A 36 -8.15 -6.66 -14.81
C GLY A 36 -8.40 -7.25 -13.42
N GLY A 37 -7.45 -7.08 -12.49
CA GLY A 37 -7.50 -7.59 -11.13
C GLY A 37 -6.49 -8.71 -10.87
N GLY A 38 -6.33 -9.08 -9.60
CA GLY A 38 -5.37 -10.11 -9.20
C GLY A 38 -4.92 -9.98 -7.75
N THR A 39 -3.79 -10.62 -7.44
CA THR A 39 -3.22 -10.61 -6.09
C THR A 39 -1.87 -9.89 -6.08
N VAL A 40 -1.76 -8.83 -5.29
CA VAL A 40 -0.48 -8.19 -4.96
C VAL A 40 0.14 -8.92 -3.79
N LEU A 41 1.24 -9.63 -4.04
CA LEU A 41 1.93 -10.44 -3.04
C LEU A 41 2.99 -9.63 -2.31
N VAL A 42 2.86 -9.54 -0.98
CA VAL A 42 3.85 -8.96 -0.07
C VAL A 42 4.53 -10.10 0.69
N PRO A 43 5.74 -10.52 0.25
CA PRO A 43 6.45 -11.61 0.92
C PRO A 43 7.00 -11.18 2.28
N ALA A 44 7.56 -12.13 3.03
CA ALA A 44 8.17 -11.85 4.33
C ALA A 44 9.18 -10.67 4.28
N GLY A 45 9.09 -9.78 5.27
CA GLY A 45 9.88 -8.56 5.37
C GLY A 45 9.13 -7.41 6.05
N THR A 46 9.84 -6.32 6.32
CA THR A 46 9.27 -5.09 6.90
C THR A 46 9.23 -3.98 5.87
N TYR A 47 8.06 -3.51 5.50
CA TYR A 47 7.86 -2.55 4.42
C TYR A 47 7.48 -1.20 5.01
N LEU A 48 8.42 -0.27 5.05
CA LEU A 48 8.14 1.09 5.53
C LEU A 48 7.23 1.79 4.52
N SER A 49 6.07 2.26 4.95
CA SER A 49 5.02 2.73 4.06
C SER A 49 4.35 3.98 4.59
N ALA A 50 3.98 4.86 3.67
CA ALA A 50 2.91 5.85 3.86
C ALA A 50 1.61 5.30 3.25
N THR A 51 0.71 6.17 2.80
CA THR A 51 -0.58 5.79 2.19
C THR A 51 -0.41 4.78 1.05
N ILE A 52 -1.20 3.71 1.10
CA ILE A 52 -1.38 2.73 0.03
C ILE A 52 -2.86 2.77 -0.39
N VAL A 53 -3.11 2.93 -1.68
CA VAL A 53 -4.46 3.00 -2.26
C VAL A 53 -4.76 1.68 -2.95
N LEU A 54 -5.64 0.90 -2.36
CA LEU A 54 -6.22 -0.29 -2.99
C LEU A 54 -7.14 0.14 -4.13
N LYS A 55 -7.31 -0.77 -5.09
CA LYS A 55 -8.12 -0.56 -6.29
C LYS A 55 -9.08 -1.73 -6.47
N ASP A 56 -10.11 -1.51 -7.27
CA ASP A 56 -11.09 -2.54 -7.61
C ASP A 56 -10.42 -3.81 -8.14
N ASN A 57 -10.93 -4.95 -7.70
CA ASN A 57 -10.49 -6.29 -8.08
C ASN A 57 -9.04 -6.63 -7.71
N VAL A 58 -8.41 -5.88 -6.80
CA VAL A 58 -7.06 -6.18 -6.28
C VAL A 58 -7.14 -6.75 -4.86
N THR A 59 -6.48 -7.89 -4.66
CA THR A 59 -6.23 -8.46 -3.32
C THR A 59 -4.81 -8.15 -2.88
N LEU A 60 -4.63 -7.46 -1.76
CA LEU A 60 -3.31 -7.30 -1.13
C LEU A 60 -3.07 -8.49 -0.18
N HIS A 61 -2.17 -9.39 -0.55
CA HIS A 61 -1.87 -10.60 0.21
C HIS A 61 -0.54 -10.46 0.95
N LEU A 62 -0.60 -10.47 2.28
CA LEU A 62 0.58 -10.46 3.14
C LEU A 62 0.92 -11.91 3.49
N GLU A 63 2.10 -12.36 3.08
CA GLU A 63 2.61 -13.66 3.50
C GLU A 63 2.94 -13.66 4.99
N LYS A 64 3.16 -14.86 5.53
CA LYS A 64 3.67 -15.03 6.88
C LYS A 64 4.92 -14.15 7.09
N ASP A 65 4.95 -13.43 8.21
CA ASP A 65 6.04 -12.55 8.62
C ASP A 65 6.27 -11.31 7.71
N ALA A 66 5.30 -10.97 6.86
CA ALA A 66 5.23 -9.67 6.19
C ALA A 66 4.61 -8.61 7.13
N LEU A 67 5.26 -7.45 7.23
CA LEU A 67 4.81 -6.32 8.03
C LEU A 67 4.76 -5.05 7.18
N ILE A 68 3.58 -4.43 7.08
CA ILE A 68 3.47 -3.05 6.59
C ILE A 68 3.69 -2.12 7.79
N LEU A 69 4.85 -1.47 7.80
CA LEU A 69 5.25 -0.55 8.86
C LEU A 69 4.88 0.88 8.45
N GLY A 70 3.87 1.46 9.09
CA GLY A 70 3.55 2.87 8.91
C GLY A 70 4.70 3.78 9.33
N THR A 71 5.04 4.75 8.49
CA THR A 71 6.02 5.79 8.85
C THR A 71 5.49 6.67 9.99
N THR A 72 6.40 7.17 10.83
CA THR A 72 6.06 8.15 11.89
C THR A 72 5.96 9.58 11.36
N ASP A 73 6.34 9.81 10.10
CA ASP A 73 6.18 11.11 9.45
C ASP A 73 4.76 11.26 8.92
N TYR A 74 3.91 11.97 9.68
CA TYR A 74 2.53 12.21 9.29
C TYR A 74 2.38 12.97 7.96
N LYS A 75 3.39 13.76 7.56
CA LYS A 75 3.36 14.52 6.30
C LYS A 75 3.55 13.65 5.06
N ALA A 76 4.01 12.41 5.25
CA ALA A 76 4.16 11.45 4.17
C ALA A 76 2.83 10.82 3.74
N TYR A 77 1.77 10.96 4.53
CA TYR A 77 0.45 10.42 4.23
C TYR A 77 -0.33 11.38 3.34
N ASP A 78 -0.87 10.85 2.25
CA ASP A 78 -1.80 11.57 1.38
C ASP A 78 -3.18 11.63 2.03
N ASN A 79 -3.77 12.83 2.07
CA ASN A 79 -5.16 13.02 2.48
C ASN A 79 -6.05 12.96 1.23
N LEU A 80 -6.53 11.75 0.91
CA LEU A 80 -7.25 11.49 -0.34
C LEU A 80 -8.72 11.88 -0.27
N ASP A 81 -9.33 11.74 0.90
CA ASP A 81 -10.70 12.17 1.20
C ASP A 81 -10.70 13.04 2.46
N PRO A 82 -10.23 14.30 2.35
CA PRO A 82 -10.22 15.21 3.48
C PRO A 82 -11.65 15.48 3.93
N PHE A 83 -11.92 15.24 5.20
CA PHE A 83 -13.12 15.75 5.84
C PHE A 83 -12.72 16.60 7.05
N THR A 84 -13.49 17.66 7.29
CA THR A 84 -13.28 18.55 8.42
C THR A 84 -14.19 18.12 9.56
N GLU A 85 -13.61 17.76 10.70
CA GLU A 85 -14.39 17.42 11.89
C GLU A 85 -15.04 18.67 12.51
N GLY A 86 -15.92 18.49 13.51
CA GLY A 86 -16.65 19.60 14.14
C GLY A 86 -15.78 20.66 14.82
N LEU A 87 -14.48 20.38 15.01
CA LEU A 87 -13.48 21.31 15.55
C LEU A 87 -12.71 22.10 14.46
N GLY A 88 -13.02 21.90 13.17
CA GLY A 88 -12.33 22.58 12.08
C GLY A 88 -10.97 21.97 11.72
N ILE A 89 -10.71 20.74 12.16
CA ILE A 89 -9.46 20.02 11.91
C ILE A 89 -9.68 19.12 10.69
N ASP A 90 -8.79 19.22 9.70
CA ASP A 90 -8.78 18.26 8.60
C ASP A 90 -8.36 16.90 9.14
N VAL A 91 -9.01 15.84 8.68
CA VAL A 91 -8.68 14.44 8.99
C VAL A 91 -8.75 13.63 7.69
N GLY A 92 -8.40 12.34 7.75
CA GLY A 92 -8.44 11.45 6.57
C GLY A 92 -7.09 10.85 6.15
N TRP A 93 -5.99 11.15 6.86
CA TRP A 93 -4.71 10.46 6.63
C TRP A 93 -4.81 9.00 7.05
N ALA A 94 -4.55 8.09 6.12
CA ALA A 94 -4.65 6.66 6.36
C ALA A 94 -3.48 5.88 5.73
N LEU A 95 -3.05 4.80 6.39
CA LEU A 95 -2.05 3.88 5.86
C LEU A 95 -2.58 3.04 4.69
N LEU A 96 -3.84 2.64 4.76
CA LEU A 96 -4.54 1.87 3.73
C LEU A 96 -5.88 2.54 3.48
N VAL A 97 -6.15 2.83 2.20
CA VAL A 97 -7.45 3.29 1.70
C VAL A 97 -7.88 2.35 0.58
N ALA A 98 -9.18 2.17 0.38
CA ALA A 98 -9.76 1.31 -0.65
C ALA A 98 -11.00 1.96 -1.24
#